data_AF-A0A2E2QC69-F1
#
_entry.id   AF-A0A2E2QC69-F1
#
_cell.length_a   1.000
_cell.length_b   1.000
_cell.length_c   1.000
_cell.angle_alpha   90.00
_cell.angle_beta   90.00
_cell.angle_gamma   90.00
#
_symmetry.space_group_name_H-M   'P 1'
#
loop_
_entity.id
_entity.type
_entity.pdbx_description
1 polymer ?
#
loop_
_entity_poly.entity_id
_entity_poly.type
_entity_poly.pdbx_seq_one_letter_code
_entity_poly.pdbx_strand_id
1 'polypeptide(L)'
;MRLFIDTNILLSFYHLTSDDLVELEKLVKLIEDKELTLIVTQQVIEETLRNRANKINEGLSEFKKTKIKFAFPAYCKDYPQYKEIQTTQKNIEKLHADLISQIDTDIKNNNLKADKLIEKLFSVCIKIPHNDDCYEAAKKRIELGNPPGKKGSMRDALNWESLLKKSPKNIDIHLITDDK
;
A
#
# COMPACT_ATOMS: atom_id res chain seq x y z
N MET A 1 24.29 1.20 3.48
CA MET A 1 23.56 0.85 2.23
C MET A 1 22.40 1.81 2.03
N ARG A 2 22.05 2.19 0.79
CA ARG A 2 20.90 3.05 0.52
C ARG A 2 19.82 2.31 -0.24
N LEU A 3 18.57 2.53 0.17
CA LEU A 3 17.40 1.90 -0.40
C LEU A 3 16.45 2.96 -0.92
N PHE A 4 15.84 2.71 -2.07
CA PHE A 4 14.65 3.41 -2.54
C PHE A 4 13.54 2.38 -2.75
N ILE A 5 12.33 2.72 -2.31
CA ILE A 5 11.16 1.87 -2.44
C ILE A 5 10.14 2.62 -3.29
N ASP A 6 9.68 1.97 -4.36
CA ASP A 6 8.63 2.51 -5.21
C ASP A 6 7.26 2.56 -4.51
N THR A 7 6.41 3.48 -4.97
CA THR A 7 5.03 3.65 -4.53
C THR A 7 4.26 2.33 -4.54
N ASN A 8 4.39 1.51 -5.60
CA ASN A 8 3.59 0.28 -5.74
C ASN A 8 3.95 -0.75 -4.66
N ILE A 9 5.22 -0.83 -4.28
CA ILE A 9 5.68 -1.69 -3.18
C ILE A 9 5.07 -1.22 -1.86
N LEU A 10 5.14 0.09 -1.57
CA LEU A 10 4.52 0.64 -0.34
C LEU A 10 3.00 0.38 -0.29
N LEU A 11 2.32 0.52 -1.43
CA LEU A 11 0.89 0.24 -1.54
C LEU A 11 0.57 -1.24 -1.36
N SER A 12 1.47 -2.16 -1.77
CA SER A 12 1.26 -3.60 -1.58
C SER A 12 1.13 -3.99 -0.10
N PHE A 13 1.67 -3.19 0.83
CA PHE A 13 1.60 -3.46 2.27
C PHE A 13 0.19 -3.44 2.82
N TYR A 14 -0.76 -2.78 2.14
CA TYR A 14 -2.17 -2.81 2.52
C TYR A 14 -2.86 -4.15 2.24
N HIS A 15 -2.21 -5.05 1.50
CA HIS A 15 -2.70 -6.41 1.22
C HIS A 15 -1.99 -7.49 2.03
N LEU A 16 -1.03 -7.10 2.87
CA LEU A 16 -0.24 -8.02 3.70
C LEU A 16 -0.95 -8.38 5.00
N THR A 17 -0.63 -9.56 5.52
CA THR A 17 -1.12 -10.00 6.82
C THR A 17 -0.31 -9.35 7.95
N SER A 18 -0.80 -9.47 9.19
CA SER A 18 -0.05 -8.97 10.34
C SER A 18 1.33 -9.59 10.49
N ASP A 19 1.50 -10.86 10.10
CA ASP A 19 2.76 -11.58 10.22
C ASP A 19 3.77 -11.10 9.18
N ASP A 20 3.32 -10.83 7.95
CA ASP A 20 4.16 -10.27 6.89
C ASP A 20 4.65 -8.85 7.24
N LEU A 21 3.80 -8.07 7.93
CA LEU A 21 4.16 -6.72 8.38
C LEU A 21 5.27 -6.72 9.45
N VAL A 22 5.51 -7.83 10.15
CA VAL A 22 6.61 -7.94 11.13
C VAL A 22 7.97 -7.80 10.44
N GLU A 23 8.14 -8.32 9.22
CA GLU A 23 9.38 -8.15 8.47
C GLU A 23 9.64 -6.69 8.10
N LEU A 24 8.58 -5.90 7.88
CA LEU A 24 8.69 -4.46 7.64
C LEU A 24 8.99 -3.67 8.91
N GLU A 25 8.56 -4.13 10.08
CA GLU A 25 9.00 -3.55 11.36
C GLU A 25 10.51 -3.71 11.56
N LYS A 26 11.08 -4.85 11.13
CA LYS A 26 12.55 -5.03 11.14
C LYS A 26 13.24 -4.03 10.21
N LEU A 27 12.68 -3.77 9.03
CA LEU A 27 13.19 -2.76 8.10
C LEU A 27 13.25 -1.37 8.75
N VAL A 28 12.17 -0.96 9.44
CA VAL A 28 12.15 0.30 10.20
C VAL A 28 13.29 0.35 11.21
N LYS A 29 13.48 -0.72 11.97
CA LYS A 29 14.52 -0.79 13.00
C LYS A 29 15.93 -0.65 12.42
N LEU A 30 16.21 -1.31 11.30
CA LEU A 30 17.50 -1.18 10.59
C LEU A 30 17.77 0.26 10.12
N ILE A 31 16.72 1.01 9.77
CA ILE A 31 16.84 2.42 9.40
C ILE A 31 17.12 3.29 10.63
N GLU A 32 16.42 3.04 11.75
CA GLU A 32 16.63 3.75 13.02
C GLU A 32 18.04 3.52 13.59
N ASP A 33 18.53 2.27 13.52
CA ASP A 33 19.87 1.87 13.95
C ASP A 33 20.98 2.34 12.98
N LYS A 34 20.61 3.03 11.89
CA LYS A 34 21.49 3.59 10.85
C LYS A 34 22.29 2.55 10.07
N GLU A 35 21.91 1.29 10.13
CA GLU A 35 22.48 0.21 9.32
C GLU A 35 22.02 0.31 7.85
N LEU A 36 20.81 0.82 7.66
CA LEU A 36 20.19 1.10 6.37
C LEU A 36 19.77 2.57 6.26
N THR A 37 19.84 3.15 5.07
CA THR A 37 19.26 4.46 4.79
C THR A 37 18.18 4.33 3.73
N LEU A 38 16.92 4.52 4.13
CA LEU A 38 15.80 4.63 3.19
C LEU A 38 15.71 6.06 2.65
N ILE A 39 15.64 6.18 1.33
CA ILE A 39 15.40 7.42 0.61
C ILE A 39 14.02 7.35 0.01
N VAL A 40 13.22 8.40 0.22
CA VAL A 40 11.90 8.53 -0.38
C VAL A 40 11.77 9.92 -0.98
N THR A 41 11.25 10.01 -2.20
CA THR A 41 10.94 11.29 -2.84
C THR A 41 9.59 11.80 -2.37
N GLN A 42 9.39 13.12 -2.40
CA GLN A 42 8.10 13.72 -2.11
C GLN A 42 6.99 13.17 -3.02
N GLN A 43 7.33 12.87 -4.28
CA GLN A 43 6.43 12.23 -5.23
C GLN A 43 5.94 10.85 -4.76
N VAL A 44 6.82 9.98 -4.26
CA VAL A 44 6.42 8.67 -3.72
C VAL A 44 5.47 8.84 -2.52
N ILE A 45 5.79 9.74 -1.59
CA ILE A 45 4.93 10.00 -0.42
C ILE A 45 3.53 10.42 -0.86
N GLU A 46 3.44 11.40 -1.75
CA GLU A 46 2.16 11.93 -2.24
C GLU A 46 1.36 10.89 -3.03
N GLU A 47 2.01 10.05 -3.81
CA GLU A 47 1.35 8.97 -4.52
C GLU A 47 0.84 7.86 -3.60
N THR A 48 1.63 7.44 -2.62
CA THR A 48 1.21 6.45 -1.63
C THR A 48 -0.03 6.95 -0.89
N LEU A 49 -0.02 8.20 -0.44
CA LEU A 49 -1.17 8.80 0.26
C LEU A 49 -2.41 8.93 -0.65
N ARG A 50 -2.22 9.37 -1.89
CA ARG A 50 -3.31 9.57 -2.86
C ARG A 50 -3.97 8.25 -3.29
N ASN A 51 -3.16 7.21 -3.49
CA ASN A 51 -3.63 5.92 -4.00
C ASN A 51 -4.03 4.94 -2.89
N ARG A 52 -3.73 5.24 -1.61
CA ARG A 52 -4.07 4.44 -0.44
C ARG A 52 -5.50 3.89 -0.48
N ALA A 53 -6.49 4.78 -0.58
CA ALA A 53 -7.90 4.40 -0.49
C ALA A 53 -8.31 3.46 -1.63
N ASN A 54 -7.79 3.71 -2.84
CA ASN A 54 -8.04 2.84 -4.00
C ASN A 54 -7.46 1.45 -3.76
N LYS A 55 -6.21 1.37 -3.28
CA LYS A 55 -5.53 0.10 -3.03
C LYS A 55 -6.23 -0.75 -1.97
N ILE A 56 -6.68 -0.13 -0.87
CA ILE A 56 -7.45 -0.84 0.16
C ILE A 56 -8.79 -1.33 -0.42
N ASN A 57 -9.48 -0.50 -1.20
CA ASN A 57 -10.75 -0.88 -1.81
C ASN A 57 -10.63 -2.04 -2.82
N GLU A 58 -9.52 -2.14 -3.56
CA GLU A 58 -9.24 -3.28 -4.44
C GLU A 58 -9.34 -4.62 -3.67
N GLY A 59 -8.74 -4.69 -2.48
CA GLY A 59 -8.75 -5.92 -1.66
C GLY A 59 -10.06 -6.15 -0.90
N LEU A 60 -10.81 -5.08 -0.59
CA LEU A 60 -11.97 -5.15 0.30
C LEU A 60 -13.32 -5.24 -0.42
N SER A 61 -13.39 -4.84 -1.70
CA SER A 61 -14.65 -4.66 -2.43
C SER A 61 -15.48 -5.95 -2.56
N GLU A 62 -14.86 -7.10 -2.86
CA GLU A 62 -15.56 -8.38 -2.97
C GLU A 62 -15.99 -8.93 -1.61
N PHE A 63 -15.16 -8.72 -0.57
CA PHE A 63 -15.52 -9.06 0.79
C PHE A 63 -16.78 -8.31 1.25
N LYS A 64 -16.89 -7.01 0.95
CA LYS A 64 -18.07 -6.19 1.25
C LYS A 64 -19.35 -6.67 0.57
N LYS A 65 -19.23 -7.19 -0.65
CA LYS A 65 -20.38 -7.69 -1.44
C LYS A 65 -20.80 -9.11 -1.07
N THR A 66 -19.96 -9.84 -0.33
CA THR A 66 -20.19 -11.24 0.01
C THR A 66 -21.49 -11.39 0.80
N LYS A 67 -22.37 -12.29 0.33
CA LYS A 67 -23.61 -12.66 1.02
C LYS A 67 -23.73 -14.17 1.04
N ILE A 68 -23.96 -14.74 2.21
CA ILE A 68 -24.23 -16.17 2.36
C ILE A 68 -25.72 -16.39 2.10
N LYS A 69 -26.06 -17.23 1.14
CA LYS A 69 -27.45 -17.59 0.84
C LYS A 69 -27.55 -19.10 0.65
N PHE A 70 -28.51 -19.71 1.33
CA PHE A 70 -28.88 -21.10 1.13
C PHE A 70 -30.23 -21.17 0.40
N ALA A 71 -30.32 -22.04 -0.60
CA ALA A 71 -31.59 -22.36 -1.24
C ALA A 71 -32.15 -23.64 -0.61
N PHE A 72 -33.24 -23.52 0.13
CA PHE A 72 -33.88 -24.65 0.80
C PHE A 72 -35.14 -25.09 0.06
N PRO A 73 -35.24 -26.37 -0.34
CA PRO A 73 -36.52 -27.01 -0.64
C PRO A 73 -37.50 -26.90 0.53
N ALA A 74 -38.81 -26.93 0.24
CA ALA A 74 -39.84 -26.73 1.26
C ALA A 74 -39.78 -27.77 2.41
N TYR A 75 -39.51 -29.03 2.07
CA TYR A 75 -39.42 -30.14 3.04
C TYR A 75 -38.25 -30.00 4.03
N CYS A 76 -37.25 -29.16 3.75
CA CYS A 76 -36.16 -28.91 4.70
C CYS A 76 -36.65 -28.23 5.99
N LYS A 77 -37.81 -27.54 5.95
CA LYS A 77 -38.37 -26.83 7.11
C LYS A 77 -38.79 -27.77 8.25
N ASP A 78 -39.01 -29.05 7.94
CA ASP A 78 -39.42 -30.05 8.92
C ASP A 78 -38.24 -30.58 9.76
N TYR A 79 -37.01 -30.23 9.37
CA TYR A 79 -35.79 -30.67 10.03
C TYR A 79 -35.27 -29.62 11.02
N PRO A 80 -34.83 -30.00 12.23
CA PRO A 80 -34.30 -29.05 13.21
C PRO A 80 -33.07 -28.29 12.71
N GLN A 81 -32.24 -28.92 11.87
CA GLN A 81 -31.05 -28.32 11.27
C GLN A 81 -31.37 -27.08 10.43
N TYR A 82 -32.55 -27.00 9.82
CA TYR A 82 -32.96 -25.82 9.06
C TYR A 82 -32.99 -24.56 9.94
N LYS A 83 -33.56 -24.67 11.15
CA LYS A 83 -33.62 -23.54 12.10
C LYS A 83 -32.22 -23.17 12.62
N GLU A 84 -31.38 -24.16 12.85
CA GLU A 84 -29.99 -23.96 13.29
C GLU A 84 -29.18 -23.23 12.21
N ILE A 85 -29.26 -23.65 10.95
CA ILE A 85 -28.60 -22.98 9.83
C ILE A 85 -29.09 -21.55 9.67
N GLN A 86 -30.41 -21.29 9.77
CA GLN A 86 -30.94 -19.93 9.70
C GLN A 86 -30.42 -19.03 10.83
N THR A 87 -30.31 -19.56 12.05
CA THR A 87 -29.81 -18.82 13.21
C THR A 87 -28.32 -18.49 13.04
N THR A 88 -27.54 -19.50 12.64
CA THR A 88 -26.11 -19.34 12.36
C THR A 88 -25.86 -18.38 11.20
N GLN A 89 -26.67 -18.43 10.14
CA GLN A 89 -26.58 -17.50 9.03
C GLN A 89 -26.75 -16.04 9.48
N LYS A 90 -27.76 -15.75 10.32
CA LYS A 90 -27.95 -14.40 10.89
C LYS A 90 -26.75 -13.95 11.73
N ASN A 91 -26.15 -14.87 12.50
CA ASN A 91 -24.96 -14.56 13.29
C ASN A 91 -23.76 -14.24 12.40
N ILE A 92 -23.56 -14.99 11.31
CA ILE A 92 -22.48 -14.71 10.35
C ILE A 92 -22.72 -13.38 9.64
N GLU A 93 -23.94 -13.10 9.18
CA GLU A 93 -24.31 -11.82 8.57
C GLU A 93 -24.04 -10.63 9.51
N LYS A 94 -24.34 -10.79 10.80
CA LYS A 94 -24.02 -9.79 11.83
C LYS A 94 -22.51 -9.60 11.99
N LEU A 95 -21.75 -10.69 12.18
CA LEU A 95 -20.30 -10.62 12.35
C LEU A 95 -19.61 -10.02 11.12
N HIS A 96 -20.10 -10.33 9.92
CA HIS A 96 -19.62 -9.77 8.66
C HIS A 96 -19.85 -8.27 8.59
N ALA A 97 -21.06 -7.80 8.93
CA ALA A 97 -21.38 -6.37 8.99
C ALA A 97 -20.56 -5.62 10.05
N ASP A 98 -20.42 -6.19 11.25
CA ASP A 98 -19.63 -5.63 12.34
C ASP A 98 -18.16 -5.50 11.94
N LEU A 99 -17.58 -6.53 11.32
CA LEU A 99 -16.20 -6.51 10.83
C LEU A 99 -15.99 -5.46 9.73
N ILE A 100 -16.90 -5.37 8.75
CA ILE A 100 -16.85 -4.32 7.73
C ILE A 100 -16.88 -2.93 8.37
N SER A 101 -17.75 -2.73 9.36
CA SER A 101 -17.86 -1.43 10.05
C SER A 101 -16.59 -1.08 10.83
N GLN A 102 -15.93 -2.06 11.46
CA GLN A 102 -14.65 -1.86 12.14
C GLN A 102 -13.55 -1.47 11.14
N ILE A 103 -13.42 -2.24 10.06
CA ILE A 103 -12.44 -1.97 8.99
C ILE A 103 -12.68 -0.58 8.39
N ASP A 104 -13.92 -0.19 8.09
CA ASP A 104 -14.23 1.13 7.54
C ASP A 104 -13.89 2.26 8.52
N THR A 105 -14.06 2.03 9.82
CA THR A 105 -13.61 2.98 10.87
C THR A 105 -12.11 3.15 10.84
N ASP A 106 -11.35 2.04 10.81
CA ASP A 106 -9.90 2.08 10.76
C ASP A 106 -9.37 2.72 9.46
N ILE A 107 -10.01 2.46 8.32
CA ILE A 107 -9.64 3.08 7.04
C ILE A 107 -9.81 4.60 7.09
N LYS A 108 -10.94 5.09 7.62
CA LYS A 108 -11.24 6.53 7.75
C LYS A 108 -10.29 7.23 8.71
N ASN A 109 -9.89 6.54 9.77
CA ASN A 109 -9.01 7.08 10.80
C ASN A 109 -7.51 6.85 10.51
N ASN A 110 -7.15 6.27 9.36
CA ASN A 110 -5.78 5.86 9.02
C ASN A 110 -5.12 5.01 10.12
N ASN A 111 -5.87 4.04 10.66
CA ASN A 111 -5.48 3.26 11.83
C ASN A 111 -5.14 1.79 11.50
N LEU A 112 -5.09 1.41 10.22
CA LEU A 112 -4.63 0.07 9.83
C LEU A 112 -3.16 -0.10 10.27
N LYS A 113 -2.74 -1.34 10.51
CA LYS A 113 -1.33 -1.62 10.85
C LYS A 113 -0.37 -1.09 9.78
N ALA A 114 -0.72 -1.27 8.51
CA ALA A 114 0.04 -0.74 7.38
C ALA A 114 0.16 0.80 7.41
N ASP A 115 -0.89 1.52 7.85
CA ASP A 115 -0.86 2.99 7.96
C ASP A 115 0.24 3.43 8.92
N LYS A 116 0.22 2.87 10.13
CA LYS A 116 1.18 3.19 11.20
C LYS A 116 2.60 2.90 10.76
N LEU A 117 2.79 1.80 10.03
CA LEU A 117 4.11 1.39 9.57
C LEU A 117 4.64 2.27 8.46
N ILE A 118 3.82 2.60 7.47
CA ILE A 118 4.19 3.53 6.38
C ILE A 118 4.47 4.93 6.95
N GLU A 119 3.65 5.40 7.89
CA GLU A 119 3.89 6.67 8.58
C GLU A 119 5.23 6.65 9.34
N LYS A 120 5.52 5.55 10.04
CA LYS A 120 6.79 5.36 10.74
C LYS A 120 7.97 5.31 9.77
N LEU A 121 7.87 4.59 8.66
CA LEU A 121 8.88 4.57 7.59
C LEU A 121 9.16 5.99 7.06
N PHE A 122 8.10 6.76 6.80
CA PHE A 122 8.23 8.13 6.35
C PHE A 122 8.77 9.08 7.43
N SER A 123 8.67 8.76 8.73
CA SER A 123 9.25 9.63 9.77
C SER A 123 10.75 9.42 9.96
N VAL A 124 11.27 8.24 9.60
CA VAL A 124 12.69 7.87 9.76
C VAL A 124 13.51 7.93 8.46
N CYS A 125 12.86 8.06 7.30
CA CYS A 125 13.55 8.11 6.01
C CYS A 125 14.17 9.48 5.69
N ILE A 126 15.12 9.49 4.73
CA ILE A 126 15.58 10.72 4.08
C ILE A 126 14.57 11.11 3.00
N LYS A 127 13.93 12.26 3.19
CA LYS A 127 12.98 12.83 2.22
C LYS A 127 13.68 13.71 1.21
N ILE A 128 13.44 13.47 -0.08
CA ILE A 128 13.85 14.37 -1.15
C ILE A 128 12.63 15.23 -1.53
N PRO A 129 12.62 16.54 -1.21
CA PRO A 129 11.51 17.42 -1.54
C PRO A 129 11.39 17.62 -3.06
N HIS A 130 10.22 18.09 -3.50
CA HIS A 130 10.04 18.59 -4.86
C HIS A 130 11.07 19.66 -5.19
N ASN A 131 11.50 19.68 -6.45
CA ASN A 131 12.49 20.62 -6.93
C ASN A 131 12.23 20.93 -8.40
N ASP A 132 12.11 22.22 -8.73
CA ASP A 132 11.77 22.67 -10.07
C ASP A 132 12.81 22.23 -11.11
N ASP A 133 14.10 22.23 -10.78
CA ASP A 133 15.11 21.74 -11.72
C ASP A 133 14.96 20.23 -11.98
N CYS A 134 14.60 19.44 -10.96
CA CYS A 134 14.30 18.00 -11.15
C CYS A 134 13.06 17.82 -12.03
N TYR A 135 12.06 18.69 -11.88
CA TYR A 135 10.85 18.68 -12.68
C TYR A 135 11.11 19.02 -14.14
N GLU A 136 11.88 20.07 -14.42
CA GLU A 136 12.28 20.42 -15.79
C GLU A 136 13.21 19.37 -16.40
N ALA A 137 14.13 18.78 -15.62
CA ALA A 137 14.95 17.66 -16.07
C ALA A 137 14.10 16.43 -16.42
N ALA A 138 13.05 16.14 -15.63
CA ALA A 138 12.14 15.03 -15.87
C ALA A 138 11.30 15.23 -17.14
N LYS A 139 10.79 16.44 -17.38
CA LYS A 139 10.14 16.80 -18.64
C LYS A 139 11.07 16.56 -19.83
N LYS A 140 12.28 17.12 -19.77
CA LYS A 140 13.29 16.96 -20.83
C LYS A 140 13.63 15.49 -21.06
N ARG A 141 13.73 14.68 -20.00
CA ARG A 141 13.97 13.22 -20.09
C ARG A 141 12.87 12.54 -20.90
N ILE A 142 11.61 12.86 -20.63
CA ILE A 142 10.45 12.27 -21.33
C ILE A 142 10.40 12.71 -22.79
N GLU A 143 10.58 14.01 -23.05
CA GLU A 143 10.58 14.57 -24.41
C GLU A 143 11.67 13.97 -25.30
N LEU A 144 12.85 13.71 -24.72
CA LEU A 144 13.96 13.06 -25.41
C LEU A 144 13.84 11.54 -25.48
N GLY A 145 12.85 10.93 -24.82
CA GLY A 145 12.68 9.47 -24.77
C GLY A 145 13.75 8.75 -23.97
N ASN A 146 14.37 9.43 -23.01
CA ASN A 146 15.40 8.86 -22.14
C ASN A 146 14.77 8.00 -21.01
N PRO A 147 15.30 6.80 -20.69
CA PRO A 147 14.82 5.98 -19.57
C PRO A 147 15.17 6.61 -18.20
N PRO A 148 14.57 6.22 -17.06
CA PRO A 148 13.57 5.16 -16.89
C PRO A 148 12.13 5.66 -17.00
N GLY A 149 11.22 4.73 -17.29
CA GLY A 149 9.78 4.96 -17.33
C GLY A 149 9.13 4.46 -18.63
N LYS A 150 7.86 4.10 -18.54
CA LYS A 150 7.01 3.88 -19.74
C LYS A 150 6.88 5.19 -20.51
N LYS A 151 6.62 5.13 -21.83
CA LYS A 151 6.43 6.34 -22.66
C LYS A 151 5.45 7.32 -21.98
N GLY A 152 5.94 8.49 -21.60
CA GLY A 152 5.14 9.55 -20.96
C GLY A 152 5.01 9.47 -19.44
N SER A 153 5.72 8.58 -18.73
CA SER A 153 5.64 8.49 -17.26
C SER A 153 6.40 9.62 -16.57
N MET A 154 5.68 10.71 -16.26
CA MET A 154 6.24 11.84 -15.51
C MET A 154 6.68 11.47 -14.09
N ARG A 155 5.99 10.50 -13.49
CA ARG A 155 6.21 10.07 -12.11
C ARG A 155 7.56 9.38 -11.95
N ASP A 156 7.84 8.42 -12.82
CA ASP A 156 9.11 7.68 -12.82
C ASP A 156 10.28 8.61 -13.15
N ALA A 157 10.10 9.47 -14.14
CA ALA A 157 11.12 10.45 -14.53
C ALA A 157 11.43 11.42 -13.38
N LEU A 158 10.42 11.91 -12.66
CA LEU A 158 10.62 12.83 -11.53
C LEU A 158 11.30 12.15 -10.34
N ASN A 159 10.90 10.91 -10.03
CA ASN A 159 11.58 10.10 -9.02
C ASN A 159 13.05 9.92 -9.35
N TRP A 160 13.34 9.56 -10.60
CA TRP A 160 14.69 9.35 -11.08
C TRP A 160 15.57 10.61 -10.99
N GLU A 161 15.10 11.75 -11.49
CA GLU A 161 15.84 13.01 -11.43
C GLU A 161 16.08 13.47 -10.00
N SER A 162 15.08 13.28 -9.13
CA SER A 162 15.20 13.58 -7.70
C SER A 162 16.30 12.75 -7.04
N LEU A 163 16.36 11.45 -7.35
CA LEU A 163 17.41 10.56 -6.87
C LEU A 163 18.77 10.97 -7.42
N LEU A 164 18.91 11.18 -8.73
CA LEU A 164 20.19 11.57 -9.35
C LEU A 164 20.76 12.85 -8.74
N LYS A 165 19.92 13.86 -8.49
CA LYS A 165 20.37 15.15 -7.97
C LYS A 165 20.83 15.09 -6.50
N LYS A 166 20.21 14.25 -5.68
CA LYS A 166 20.47 14.18 -4.23
C LYS A 166 21.39 13.04 -3.80
N SER A 167 21.71 12.14 -4.72
CA SER A 167 22.59 11.01 -4.42
C SER A 167 24.06 11.44 -4.48
N PRO A 168 24.86 11.18 -3.43
CA PRO A 168 26.29 11.39 -3.47
C PRO A 168 26.90 10.53 -4.58
N LYS A 169 27.92 11.08 -5.23
CA LYS A 169 28.71 10.33 -6.20
C LYS A 169 29.34 9.12 -5.48
N ASN A 170 29.28 7.94 -6.11
CA ASN A 170 29.86 6.67 -5.64
C ASN A 170 29.18 6.03 -4.40
N ILE A 171 27.87 6.19 -4.24
CA ILE A 171 27.11 5.37 -3.30
C ILE A 171 26.03 4.61 -4.07
N ASP A 172 26.03 3.28 -3.91
CA ASP A 172 25.03 2.41 -4.51
C ASP A 172 23.66 2.63 -3.85
N ILE A 173 22.63 2.72 -4.70
CA ILE A 173 21.23 2.78 -4.30
C ILE A 173 20.55 1.54 -4.85
N HIS A 174 20.02 0.74 -3.94
CA HIS A 174 19.19 -0.40 -4.28
C HIS A 174 17.76 0.09 -4.50
N LEU A 175 17.19 -0.24 -5.66
CA LEU A 175 15.82 0.11 -6.02
C LEU A 175 14.94 -1.12 -5.79
N ILE A 176 13.90 -0.99 -4.96
CA ILE A 176 12.85 -2.00 -4.81
C ILE A 176 11.63 -1.49 -5.57
N THR A 177 11.28 -2.21 -6.64
CA THR A 177 10.10 -1.94 -7.48
C THR A 177 9.46 -3.27 -7.87
N ASP A 178 8.16 -3.24 -8.16
CA ASP A 178 7.40 -4.36 -8.74
C ASP A 178 7.15 -4.14 -10.26
N ASP A 179 7.75 -3.10 -10.83
CA ASP A 179 7.74 -2.89 -12.27
C ASP A 179 8.60 -3.96 -12.96
N LYS A 180 7.94 -4.76 -13.80
CA LYS A 180 8.55 -5.75 -14.69
C LYS A 180 9.06 -5.13 -15.99
#